data_AF-A0ABD2ZHC4-F1
#
_entry.id   AF-A0ABD2ZHC4-F1
#
_cell.length_a   1.000
_cell.length_b   1.000
_cell.length_c   1.000
_cell.angle_alpha   90.00
_cell.angle_beta   90.00
_cell.angle_gamma   90.00
#
_symmetry.space_group_name_H-M   'P 1'
#
loop_
_entity.id
_entity.type
_entity.pdbx_description
1 polymer ?
#
loop_
_entity_poly.entity_id
_entity_poly.type
_entity_poly.pdbx_seq_one_letter_code
_entity_poly.pdbx_strand_id
1 'polypeptide(L)'
;MNPRSIFIILFIAILAVLSSNQFRNVPLLILEYVNDHVTLEMLSSNVIFPSLISFVDYGYFRFYHHHHHHHDDKKRKIVSICDDFPPDFPPPDTNTTSILCVDRNGCCNFTTVQAAVDAVGVLSQKRTIIWINNGIYFEKVIIPKTKPNITFQGQGYTSTAIVWNDTANSSHGTFYSGSVQVFAANFIAKNISFMNMAPIPSPGAMGAQAVAIRIAGDQAAFWGCGFFGAQDTLHDDRGRHYFKECYIQGSIDFVFGNGKSFYENCQLTSIASPVAIGARVINGAVTAHGRTSKDENSGFAFVNCSLGGTGRIWLGRAWRPFSTVVFAYTSMSDIIASEGWNDFNDPSRDQTVFYGEYNCTGSGANTTLRVPYAQKLNDTQAIPFLNISFIDGDQWLQPYI
;
A
#
# COMPACT_ATOMS: atom_id res chain seq x y z
N MET A 1 1.88 4.96 18.32
CA MET A 1 1.20 3.66 18.50
C MET A 1 1.29 3.24 19.96
N ASN A 2 0.19 2.74 20.53
CA ASN A 2 0.17 2.22 21.90
C ASN A 2 1.04 0.94 21.99
N PRO A 3 1.96 0.80 22.96
CA PRO A 3 2.78 -0.41 23.16
C PRO A 3 1.98 -1.71 23.21
N ARG A 4 0.71 -1.65 23.65
CA ARG A 4 -0.19 -2.80 23.72
C ARG A 4 -0.64 -3.31 22.35
N SER A 5 -0.73 -2.45 21.34
CA SER A 5 -1.12 -2.85 19.97
C SER A 5 -0.02 -3.68 19.30
N ILE A 6 1.25 -3.42 19.62
CA ILE A 6 2.39 -4.20 19.13
C ILE A 6 2.39 -5.59 19.75
N PHE A 7 2.08 -5.69 21.04
CA PHE A 7 2.04 -6.96 21.76
C PHE A 7 0.92 -7.89 21.26
N ILE A 8 -0.25 -7.34 20.94
CA ILE A 8 -1.38 -8.10 20.40
C ILE A 8 -1.08 -8.62 18.99
N ILE A 9 -0.41 -7.81 18.15
CA ILE A 9 -0.01 -8.23 16.80
C ILE A 9 1.05 -9.33 16.87
N LEU A 10 2.03 -9.22 17.77
CA LEU A 10 3.03 -10.28 17.99
C LEU A 10 2.37 -11.57 18.50
N PHE A 11 1.42 -11.47 19.42
CA PHE A 11 0.74 -12.62 20.00
C PHE A 11 -0.13 -13.36 18.97
N ILE A 12 -0.85 -12.62 18.12
CA ILE A 12 -1.64 -13.19 17.01
C ILE A 12 -0.71 -13.83 15.97
N ALA A 13 0.44 -13.23 15.67
CA ALA A 13 1.42 -13.81 14.75
C ALA A 13 2.02 -15.12 15.31
N ILE A 14 2.31 -15.18 16.62
CA ILE A 14 2.81 -16.39 17.28
C ILE A 14 1.74 -17.50 17.28
N LEU A 15 0.48 -17.17 17.58
CA LEU A 15 -0.63 -18.13 17.51
C LEU A 15 -0.91 -18.62 16.09
N ALA A 16 -0.78 -17.76 15.08
CA ALA A 16 -0.90 -18.15 13.67
C ALA A 16 0.21 -19.12 13.23
N VAL A 17 1.44 -18.94 13.74
CA VAL A 17 2.55 -19.88 13.48
C VAL A 17 2.32 -21.21 14.20
N LEU A 18 1.88 -21.19 15.46
CA LEU A 18 1.62 -22.40 16.26
C LEU A 18 0.41 -23.20 15.78
N SER A 19 -0.58 -22.56 15.15
CA SER A 19 -1.78 -23.22 14.59
C SER A 19 -1.55 -23.75 13.16
N SER A 20 -0.46 -23.35 12.50
CA SER A 20 -0.04 -23.96 11.25
C SER A 20 0.61 -25.32 11.55
N ASN A 21 0.02 -26.40 11.07
CA ASN A 21 0.39 -27.80 11.36
C ASN A 21 1.75 -28.25 10.76
N GLN A 22 2.79 -27.41 10.82
CA GLN A 22 4.12 -27.69 10.26
C GLN A 22 5.27 -27.57 11.28
N PHE A 23 5.08 -27.93 12.54
CA PHE A 23 6.21 -28.21 13.44
C PHE A 23 5.89 -29.36 14.40
N ARG A 24 6.14 -30.61 13.95
CA ARG A 24 6.43 -31.69 14.90
C ARG A 24 7.91 -31.57 15.26
N ASN A 25 8.19 -31.26 16.52
CA ASN A 25 9.50 -31.09 17.17
C ASN A 25 9.99 -29.64 17.28
N VAL A 26 9.52 -28.93 18.31
CA VAL A 26 10.18 -27.75 18.86
C VAL A 26 11.22 -28.23 19.90
N PRO A 27 12.50 -27.85 19.81
CA PRO A 27 13.52 -28.22 20.81
C PRO A 27 13.23 -27.59 22.18
N LEU A 28 13.52 -28.33 23.26
CA LEU A 28 13.29 -27.93 24.67
C LEU A 28 13.80 -26.52 25.06
N LEU A 29 14.77 -25.98 24.32
CA LEU A 29 15.38 -24.67 24.54
C LEU A 29 14.43 -23.47 24.34
N ILE A 30 13.34 -23.61 23.58
CA ILE A 30 12.37 -22.51 23.37
C ILE A 30 11.36 -22.41 24.53
N LEU A 31 11.09 -23.52 25.22
CA LEU A 31 10.17 -23.53 26.36
C LEU A 31 10.79 -22.87 27.61
N GLU A 32 12.09 -23.01 27.79
CA GLU A 32 12.81 -22.38 28.92
C GLU A 32 12.91 -20.85 28.78
N TYR A 33 13.05 -20.31 27.56
CA TYR A 33 13.11 -18.86 27.32
C TYR A 33 11.79 -18.14 27.61
N VAL A 34 10.65 -18.81 27.39
CA VAL A 34 9.32 -18.24 27.67
C VAL A 34 9.02 -18.22 29.17
N ASN A 35 9.57 -19.17 29.93
CA ASN A 35 9.31 -19.30 31.36
C ASN A 35 10.09 -18.25 32.20
N ASP A 36 11.28 -17.85 31.74
CA ASP A 36 12.15 -16.92 32.48
C ASP A 36 11.82 -15.43 32.28
N HIS A 37 10.92 -15.06 31.36
CA HIS A 37 10.66 -13.65 31.00
C HIS A 37 9.23 -13.16 31.24
N VAL A 38 8.39 -13.97 31.89
CA VAL A 38 7.04 -13.57 32.33
C VAL A 38 6.98 -13.57 33.86
N THR A 39 7.37 -12.45 34.49
CA THR A 39 7.16 -12.25 35.92
C THR A 39 5.78 -11.65 36.21
N LEU A 40 5.15 -12.21 37.25
CA LEU A 40 3.77 -12.03 37.69
C LEU A 40 3.52 -10.70 38.44
N GLU A 41 4.21 -9.61 38.09
CA GLU A 41 4.16 -8.34 38.85
C GLU A 41 3.59 -7.12 38.10
N MET A 42 3.11 -7.27 36.85
CA MET A 42 2.47 -6.15 36.12
C MET A 42 0.93 -6.15 36.14
N LEU A 43 0.32 -7.00 36.96
CA LEU A 43 -1.14 -7.08 37.14
C LEU A 43 -1.59 -6.38 38.43
N SER A 44 -1.28 -5.09 38.59
CA SER A 44 -1.88 -4.28 39.65
C SER A 44 -2.06 -2.83 39.24
N SER A 45 -3.12 -2.54 38.50
CA SER A 45 -3.89 -1.29 38.66
C SER A 45 -5.17 -1.39 37.84
N ASN A 46 -6.28 -1.54 38.55
CA ASN A 46 -7.64 -1.40 38.05
C ASN A 46 -7.84 -0.03 37.37
N VAL A 47 -8.67 0.02 36.32
CA VAL A 47 -9.76 1.01 36.09
C VAL A 47 -10.31 0.84 34.64
N ILE A 48 -11.55 0.28 34.59
CA ILE A 48 -12.66 0.48 33.62
C ILE A 48 -12.63 -0.23 32.23
N PHE A 49 -13.47 -1.28 32.12
CA PHE A 49 -14.15 -1.82 30.91
C PHE A 49 -15.51 -1.08 30.69
N PRO A 50 -16.26 -1.17 29.55
CA PRO A 50 -16.20 -2.19 28.48
C PRO A 50 -16.40 -1.73 27.01
N SER A 51 -15.85 -2.49 26.06
CA SER A 51 -16.56 -2.89 24.80
C SER A 51 -15.72 -3.86 23.96
N LEU A 52 -15.39 -5.05 24.46
CA LEU A 52 -14.93 -6.14 23.60
C LEU A 52 -15.00 -7.50 24.30
N ILE A 53 -16.21 -7.98 24.57
CA ILE A 53 -16.48 -9.40 24.84
C ILE A 53 -17.77 -9.75 24.12
N SER A 54 -17.66 -10.36 22.94
CA SER A 54 -18.75 -11.14 22.34
C SER A 54 -18.26 -12.17 21.32
N PHE A 55 -17.13 -12.82 21.55
CA PHE A 55 -16.79 -14.07 20.87
C PHE A 55 -15.99 -14.94 21.86
N VAL A 56 -16.24 -16.26 21.86
CA VAL A 56 -15.80 -17.29 22.84
C VAL A 56 -16.69 -17.27 24.11
N ASP A 57 -17.59 -18.21 24.42
CA ASP A 57 -17.68 -19.66 24.18
C ASP A 57 -19.14 -20.16 24.31
N TYR A 58 -19.49 -21.24 23.61
CA TYR A 58 -20.73 -22.01 23.81
C TYR A 58 -20.39 -23.48 24.02
N GLY A 59 -20.52 -23.98 25.26
CA GLY A 59 -20.96 -25.36 25.51
C GLY A 59 -20.08 -26.29 26.37
N TYR A 60 -20.73 -26.85 27.42
CA TYR A 60 -20.43 -28.03 28.26
C TYR A 60 -19.48 -27.85 29.48
N PHE A 61 -19.80 -28.18 30.75
CA PHE A 61 -20.90 -28.93 31.42
C PHE A 61 -21.11 -28.44 32.90
N ARG A 62 -22.39 -28.49 33.33
CA ARG A 62 -23.07 -28.41 34.68
C ARG A 62 -22.29 -28.28 36.00
N PHE A 63 -22.81 -27.46 36.95
CA PHE A 63 -23.63 -27.89 38.12
C PHE A 63 -24.46 -26.71 38.74
N TYR A 64 -25.60 -27.07 39.33
CA TYR A 64 -26.81 -26.33 39.78
C TYR A 64 -26.70 -24.94 40.46
N HIS A 65 -27.61 -24.03 40.08
CA HIS A 65 -28.53 -23.33 41.01
C HIS A 65 -29.74 -22.72 40.26
N HIS A 66 -30.94 -22.92 40.80
CA HIS A 66 -32.22 -22.42 40.27
C HIS A 66 -32.39 -20.92 40.55
N HIS A 67 -32.58 -20.10 39.50
CA HIS A 67 -33.30 -18.83 39.60
C HIS A 67 -34.10 -18.58 38.31
N HIS A 68 -35.40 -18.34 38.48
CA HIS A 68 -36.30 -17.96 37.39
C HIS A 68 -36.01 -16.51 36.97
N HIS A 69 -35.52 -16.32 35.74
CA HIS A 69 -35.51 -15.03 35.07
C HIS A 69 -36.27 -15.15 33.73
N HIS A 70 -37.23 -14.25 33.56
CA HIS A 70 -37.94 -14.01 32.31
C HIS A 70 -36.92 -13.72 31.19
N HIS A 71 -36.88 -14.56 30.17
CA HIS A 71 -36.12 -14.30 28.95
C HIS A 71 -36.96 -13.45 28.01
N ASP A 72 -36.56 -12.19 27.83
CA ASP A 72 -36.91 -11.42 26.64
C ASP A 72 -36.19 -12.06 25.43
N ASP A 73 -36.96 -12.54 24.47
CA ASP A 73 -36.50 -13.02 23.17
C ASP A 73 -35.90 -11.86 22.35
N LYS A 74 -34.64 -11.49 22.64
CA LYS A 74 -33.83 -10.73 21.68
C LYS A 74 -33.52 -11.65 20.51
N LYS A 75 -34.38 -11.65 19.49
CA LYS A 75 -34.07 -12.18 18.15
C LYS A 75 -32.71 -11.62 17.72
N ARG A 76 -31.67 -12.45 17.83
CA ARG A 76 -30.35 -12.19 17.26
C ARG A 76 -30.57 -12.05 15.76
N LYS A 77 -30.55 -10.83 15.24
CA LYS A 77 -30.71 -10.56 13.80
C LYS A 77 -29.60 -11.38 13.12
N ILE A 78 -29.97 -12.44 12.42
CA ILE A 78 -29.04 -13.22 11.61
C ILE A 78 -28.66 -12.28 10.48
N VAL A 79 -27.51 -11.62 10.61
CA VAL A 79 -26.91 -10.85 9.53
C VAL A 79 -26.35 -11.90 8.57
N SER A 80 -26.86 -11.92 7.35
CA SER A 80 -26.33 -12.79 6.30
C SER A 80 -24.90 -12.36 6.01
N ILE A 81 -24.03 -13.32 5.70
CA ILE A 81 -22.66 -13.04 5.23
C ILE A 81 -22.65 -12.23 3.91
N CYS A 82 -23.81 -12.09 3.26
CA CYS A 82 -24.02 -11.38 2.00
C CYS A 82 -24.75 -10.04 2.13
N ASP A 83 -24.98 -9.52 3.34
CA ASP A 83 -25.75 -8.27 3.55
C ASP A 83 -24.93 -6.98 3.29
N ASP A 84 -23.69 -7.11 2.82
CA ASP A 84 -22.75 -5.99 2.60
C ASP A 84 -22.93 -5.30 1.23
N PHE A 85 -23.91 -5.73 0.43
CA PHE A 85 -24.21 -5.13 -0.87
C PHE A 85 -25.34 -4.10 -0.78
N PRO A 86 -25.31 -3.05 -1.62
CA PRO A 86 -26.47 -2.20 -1.83
C PRO A 86 -27.67 -3.02 -2.32
N PRO A 87 -28.91 -2.57 -2.05
CA PRO A 87 -30.09 -3.12 -2.70
C PRO A 87 -29.94 -3.11 -4.24
N ASP A 88 -30.48 -4.14 -4.91
CA ASP A 88 -30.46 -4.30 -6.38
C ASP A 88 -29.06 -4.43 -7.01
N PHE A 89 -28.09 -4.91 -6.23
CA PHE A 89 -26.73 -5.18 -6.69
C PHE A 89 -26.54 -6.64 -7.16
N PRO A 90 -25.77 -6.89 -8.24
CA PRO A 90 -25.16 -5.92 -9.15
C PRO A 90 -26.22 -5.27 -10.06
N PRO A 91 -26.05 -3.98 -10.42
CA PRO A 91 -26.95 -3.33 -11.35
C PRO A 91 -26.87 -3.97 -12.75
N PRO A 92 -27.89 -3.80 -13.59
CA PRO A 92 -27.90 -4.34 -14.94
C PRO A 92 -26.80 -3.71 -15.80
N ASP A 93 -26.27 -4.52 -16.72
CA ASP A 93 -25.34 -4.08 -17.75
C ASP A 93 -25.94 -3.00 -18.66
N THR A 94 -25.10 -2.07 -19.10
CA THR A 94 -25.46 -1.01 -20.05
C THR A 94 -24.65 -1.11 -21.34
N ASN A 95 -24.90 -0.19 -22.28
CA ASN A 95 -24.10 -0.10 -23.51
C ASN A 95 -22.65 0.32 -23.27
N THR A 96 -22.36 0.97 -22.15
CA THR A 96 -21.03 1.53 -21.85
C THR A 96 -20.35 0.87 -20.65
N THR A 97 -21.12 0.21 -19.78
CA THR A 97 -20.63 -0.30 -18.50
C THR A 97 -21.18 -1.70 -18.21
N SER A 98 -20.32 -2.60 -17.73
CA SER A 98 -20.71 -3.89 -17.16
C SER A 98 -20.23 -3.99 -15.72
N ILE A 99 -20.95 -4.69 -14.85
CA ILE A 99 -20.53 -4.90 -13.46
C ILE A 99 -20.36 -6.39 -13.16
N LEU A 100 -19.17 -6.76 -12.69
CA LEU A 100 -18.88 -8.08 -12.14
C LEU A 100 -18.71 -7.96 -10.63
N CYS A 101 -19.23 -8.92 -9.88
CA CYS A 101 -19.06 -8.96 -8.43
C CYS A 101 -18.10 -10.07 -8.01
N VAL A 102 -17.20 -9.75 -7.09
CA VAL A 102 -16.31 -10.68 -6.41
C VAL A 102 -16.62 -10.68 -4.92
N ASP A 103 -16.87 -11.87 -4.38
CA ASP A 103 -17.04 -12.09 -2.95
C ASP A 103 -16.42 -13.43 -2.55
N ARG A 104 -15.42 -13.39 -1.67
CA ARG A 104 -14.69 -14.59 -1.23
C ARG A 104 -15.54 -15.59 -0.43
N ASN A 105 -16.71 -15.17 0.06
CA ASN A 105 -17.62 -16.01 0.85
C ASN A 105 -18.73 -16.65 -0.01
N GLY A 106 -18.71 -16.42 -1.33
CA GLY A 106 -19.65 -17.03 -2.27
C GLY A 106 -20.95 -16.28 -2.47
N CYS A 107 -21.03 -15.02 -2.05
CA CYS A 107 -22.22 -14.17 -2.28
C CYS A 107 -22.33 -13.66 -3.72
N CYS A 108 -21.30 -13.86 -4.53
CA CYS A 108 -21.22 -13.43 -5.93
C CYS A 108 -20.73 -14.56 -6.84
N ASN A 109 -20.89 -14.36 -8.16
CA ASN A 109 -20.51 -15.35 -9.18
C ASN A 109 -19.00 -15.62 -9.24
N PHE A 110 -18.19 -14.73 -8.68
CA PHE A 110 -16.73 -14.90 -8.58
C PHE A 110 -16.31 -14.87 -7.11
N THR A 111 -15.46 -15.81 -6.71
CA THR A 111 -14.84 -15.83 -5.37
C THR A 111 -13.41 -15.29 -5.36
N THR A 112 -12.83 -15.08 -6.53
CA THR A 112 -11.46 -14.57 -6.74
C THR A 112 -11.49 -13.41 -7.72
N VAL A 113 -10.58 -12.45 -7.54
CA VAL A 113 -10.46 -11.28 -8.40
C VAL A 113 -9.94 -11.68 -9.78
N GLN A 114 -8.98 -12.60 -9.89
CA GLN A 114 -8.44 -13.03 -11.19
C GLN A 114 -9.53 -13.65 -12.08
N ALA A 115 -10.41 -14.49 -11.54
CA ALA A 115 -11.50 -15.07 -12.32
C ALA A 115 -12.46 -14.01 -12.88
N ALA A 116 -12.74 -12.94 -12.13
CA ALA A 116 -13.54 -11.82 -12.64
C ALA A 116 -12.79 -11.04 -13.73
N VAL A 117 -11.47 -10.82 -13.57
CA VAL A 117 -10.62 -10.24 -14.63
C VAL A 117 -10.66 -11.11 -15.88
N ASP A 118 -10.58 -12.44 -15.75
CA ASP A 118 -10.59 -13.40 -16.86
C ASP A 118 -11.92 -13.42 -17.61
N ALA A 119 -13.03 -13.12 -16.93
CA ALA A 119 -14.36 -13.00 -17.55
C ALA A 119 -14.56 -11.69 -18.35
N VAL A 120 -13.75 -10.65 -18.13
CA VAL A 120 -13.85 -9.40 -18.90
C VAL A 120 -13.56 -9.63 -20.38
N GLY A 121 -14.39 -9.07 -21.26
CA GLY A 121 -14.22 -9.17 -22.71
C GLY A 121 -12.88 -8.62 -23.20
N VAL A 122 -12.26 -9.32 -24.14
CA VAL A 122 -11.00 -8.91 -24.79
C VAL A 122 -11.24 -7.67 -25.66
N LEU A 123 -10.39 -6.67 -25.53
CA LEU A 123 -10.41 -5.38 -26.23
C LEU A 123 -11.77 -4.64 -26.11
N SER A 124 -12.47 -4.88 -24.99
CA SER A 124 -13.76 -4.25 -24.71
C SER A 124 -13.66 -2.73 -24.70
N GLN A 125 -14.57 -2.09 -25.43
CA GLN A 125 -14.77 -0.63 -25.36
C GLN A 125 -15.66 -0.25 -24.18
N LYS A 126 -16.42 -1.20 -23.60
CA LYS A 126 -17.17 -0.98 -22.37
C LYS A 126 -16.23 -0.96 -21.17
N ARG A 127 -16.51 -0.11 -20.18
CA ARG A 127 -15.86 -0.16 -18.88
C ARG A 127 -16.44 -1.31 -18.06
N THR A 128 -15.59 -2.21 -17.57
CA THR A 128 -16.04 -3.27 -16.65
C THR A 128 -15.64 -2.92 -15.24
N ILE A 129 -16.64 -2.69 -14.38
CA ILE A 129 -16.45 -2.47 -12.95
C ILE A 129 -16.46 -3.83 -12.26
N ILE A 130 -15.32 -4.22 -11.73
CA ILE A 130 -15.19 -5.37 -10.85
C ILE A 130 -15.34 -4.84 -9.43
N TRP A 131 -16.53 -5.03 -8.86
CA TRP A 131 -16.84 -4.74 -7.47
C TRP A 131 -16.28 -5.86 -6.60
N ILE A 132 -15.38 -5.52 -5.69
CA ILE A 132 -14.68 -6.45 -4.82
C ILE A 132 -15.19 -6.21 -3.41
N ASN A 133 -15.95 -7.16 -2.89
CA ASN A 133 -16.52 -7.06 -1.54
C ASN A 133 -15.40 -7.07 -0.49
N ASN A 134 -15.69 -6.60 0.73
CA ASN A 134 -14.75 -6.59 1.84
C ASN A 134 -14.03 -7.94 2.03
N GLY A 135 -12.80 -7.86 2.51
CA GLY A 135 -11.96 -9.01 2.82
C GLY A 135 -10.58 -8.96 2.18
N ILE A 136 -9.80 -9.97 2.56
CA ILE A 136 -8.45 -10.20 2.07
C ILE A 136 -8.52 -11.27 0.98
N TYR A 137 -8.08 -10.93 -0.24
CA TYR A 137 -8.00 -11.82 -1.38
C TYR A 137 -6.53 -12.21 -1.55
N PHE A 138 -6.16 -13.40 -1.07
CA PHE A 138 -4.79 -13.90 -1.15
C PHE A 138 -4.55 -14.59 -2.50
N GLU A 139 -4.22 -13.81 -3.52
CA GLU A 139 -4.04 -14.26 -4.89
C GLU A 139 -3.12 -13.29 -5.66
N LYS A 140 -2.47 -13.79 -6.72
CA LYS A 140 -1.84 -12.90 -7.72
C LYS A 140 -2.88 -12.51 -8.77
N VAL A 141 -2.91 -11.23 -9.12
CA VAL A 141 -3.81 -10.71 -10.15
C VAL A 141 -3.03 -10.05 -11.27
N ILE A 142 -3.28 -10.46 -12.51
CA ILE A 142 -2.71 -9.87 -13.72
C ILE A 142 -3.84 -9.33 -14.57
N ILE A 143 -3.79 -8.03 -14.85
CA ILE A 143 -4.71 -7.35 -15.77
C ILE A 143 -3.96 -7.17 -17.10
N PRO A 144 -4.18 -8.05 -18.10
CA PRO A 144 -3.41 -8.04 -19.33
C PRO A 144 -3.76 -6.81 -20.20
N LYS A 145 -2.81 -6.41 -21.05
CA LYS A 145 -2.98 -5.29 -22.01
C LYS A 145 -4.23 -5.43 -22.89
N THR A 146 -4.65 -6.67 -23.14
CA THR A 146 -5.84 -7.01 -23.94
C THR A 146 -7.16 -6.71 -23.25
N LYS A 147 -7.18 -6.27 -21.98
CA LYS A 147 -8.40 -5.98 -21.22
C LYS A 147 -8.41 -4.54 -20.70
N PRO A 148 -8.50 -3.53 -21.59
CA PRO A 148 -8.55 -2.12 -21.19
C PRO A 148 -9.85 -1.79 -20.43
N ASN A 149 -9.90 -0.61 -19.83
CA ASN A 149 -11.12 -0.05 -19.22
C ASN A 149 -11.67 -0.88 -18.04
N ILE A 150 -10.83 -1.57 -17.28
CA ILE A 150 -11.24 -2.23 -16.04
C ILE A 150 -11.21 -1.23 -14.88
N THR A 151 -12.23 -1.29 -14.03
CA THR A 151 -12.27 -0.61 -12.73
C THR A 151 -12.31 -1.64 -11.62
N PHE A 152 -11.39 -1.58 -10.66
CA PHE A 152 -11.53 -2.24 -9.36
C PHE A 152 -12.20 -1.29 -8.38
N GLN A 153 -13.32 -1.71 -7.81
CA GLN A 153 -14.05 -0.96 -6.80
C GLN A 153 -14.12 -1.79 -5.52
N GLY A 154 -13.35 -1.41 -4.50
CA GLY A 154 -13.45 -1.98 -3.15
C GLY A 154 -14.40 -1.18 -2.25
N GLN A 155 -14.53 -1.62 -0.99
CA GLN A 155 -15.35 -0.98 0.04
C GLN A 155 -14.54 -0.14 1.04
N GLY A 156 -13.27 0.11 0.76
CA GLY A 156 -12.34 0.87 1.61
C GLY A 156 -10.95 0.26 1.59
N TYR A 157 -9.91 1.09 1.58
CA TYR A 157 -8.54 0.58 1.57
C TYR A 157 -8.18 -0.21 2.85
N THR A 158 -8.89 0.01 3.97
CA THR A 158 -8.70 -0.77 5.20
C THR A 158 -9.56 -2.03 5.26
N SER A 159 -10.55 -2.19 4.38
CA SER A 159 -11.53 -3.29 4.42
C SER A 159 -11.40 -4.26 3.25
N THR A 160 -10.86 -3.82 2.11
CA THR A 160 -10.73 -4.64 0.89
C THR A 160 -9.28 -4.64 0.42
N ALA A 161 -8.66 -5.82 0.29
CA ALA A 161 -7.25 -5.92 -0.09
C ALA A 161 -6.95 -7.14 -0.96
N ILE A 162 -6.11 -6.96 -1.99
CA ILE A 162 -5.48 -8.04 -2.75
C ILE A 162 -4.05 -8.20 -2.25
N VAL A 163 -3.68 -9.43 -1.91
CA VAL A 163 -2.47 -9.73 -1.15
C VAL A 163 -1.72 -10.92 -1.76
N TRP A 164 -0.40 -10.78 -1.85
CA TRP A 164 0.52 -11.87 -2.12
C TRP A 164 1.82 -11.68 -1.31
N ASN A 165 2.84 -12.51 -1.49
CA ASN A 165 4.07 -12.46 -0.71
C ASN A 165 5.35 -12.84 -1.48
N ASP A 166 5.35 -12.66 -2.81
CA ASP A 166 6.56 -12.93 -3.60
C ASP A 166 7.66 -11.92 -3.30
N THR A 167 8.89 -12.40 -3.28
CA THR A 167 10.11 -11.60 -3.35
C THR A 167 10.71 -11.68 -4.75
N ALA A 168 11.65 -10.80 -5.08
CA ALA A 168 12.43 -10.91 -6.31
C ALA A 168 13.12 -12.28 -6.42
N ASN A 169 13.56 -12.86 -5.30
CA ASN A 169 14.15 -14.19 -5.30
C ASN A 169 13.13 -15.29 -5.63
N SER A 170 11.94 -15.26 -5.02
CA SER A 170 10.90 -16.30 -5.27
C SER A 170 10.28 -16.19 -6.67
N SER A 171 10.30 -15.00 -7.26
CA SER A 171 9.67 -14.71 -8.56
C SER A 171 10.65 -14.54 -9.73
N HIS A 172 11.96 -14.76 -9.49
CA HIS A 172 13.03 -14.58 -10.49
C HIS A 172 13.16 -13.15 -11.03
N GLY A 173 12.91 -12.16 -10.18
CA GLY A 173 13.18 -10.74 -10.42
C GLY A 173 12.11 -9.83 -9.81
N THR A 174 12.51 -8.64 -9.39
CA THR A 174 11.61 -7.63 -8.78
C THR A 174 10.35 -7.39 -9.60
N PHE A 175 10.47 -7.37 -10.93
CA PHE A 175 9.36 -7.04 -11.82
C PHE A 175 8.24 -8.09 -11.85
N TYR A 176 8.54 -9.31 -11.39
CA TYR A 176 7.60 -10.43 -11.34
C TYR A 176 7.02 -10.66 -9.94
N SER A 177 7.54 -9.97 -8.91
CA SER A 177 7.08 -10.14 -7.52
C SER A 177 5.77 -9.42 -7.20
N GLY A 178 5.25 -8.63 -8.14
CA GLY A 178 4.00 -7.89 -7.99
C GLY A 178 2.82 -8.77 -7.60
N SER A 179 2.18 -8.50 -6.45
CA SER A 179 0.90 -9.11 -6.08
C SER A 179 -0.17 -8.81 -7.12
N VAL A 180 -0.20 -7.56 -7.60
CA VAL A 180 -1.02 -7.15 -8.75
C VAL A 180 -0.16 -6.58 -9.87
N GLN A 181 -0.44 -6.94 -11.12
CA GLN A 181 0.24 -6.41 -12.31
C GLN A 181 -0.77 -5.86 -13.30
N VAL A 182 -0.72 -4.54 -13.53
CA VAL A 182 -1.62 -3.81 -14.42
C VAL A 182 -0.89 -3.47 -15.72
N PHE A 183 -1.22 -4.18 -16.80
CA PHE A 183 -0.74 -3.88 -18.16
C PHE A 183 -1.81 -3.24 -19.04
N ALA A 184 -3.06 -3.23 -18.60
CA ALA A 184 -4.19 -2.63 -19.29
C ALA A 184 -4.19 -1.10 -19.22
N ALA A 185 -4.53 -0.45 -20.32
CA ALA A 185 -4.77 0.98 -20.35
C ALA A 185 -6.12 1.34 -19.69
N ASN A 186 -6.26 2.57 -19.23
CA ASN A 186 -7.49 3.12 -18.63
C ASN A 186 -7.97 2.36 -17.39
N PHE A 187 -7.04 1.73 -16.68
CA PHE A 187 -7.32 1.02 -15.44
C PHE A 187 -7.69 2.02 -14.33
N ILE A 188 -8.69 1.68 -13.54
CA ILE A 188 -9.08 2.48 -12.38
C ILE A 188 -9.10 1.57 -11.14
N ALA A 189 -8.59 2.05 -10.02
CA ALA A 189 -8.84 1.46 -8.71
C ALA A 189 -9.43 2.50 -7.76
N LYS A 190 -10.45 2.09 -7.00
CA LYS A 190 -11.10 2.91 -5.99
C LYS A 190 -11.25 2.12 -4.69
N ASN A 191 -10.86 2.73 -3.57
CA ASN A 191 -11.14 2.23 -2.22
C ASN A 191 -10.72 0.77 -1.99
N ILE A 192 -9.52 0.38 -2.44
CA ILE A 192 -8.97 -0.97 -2.31
C ILE A 192 -7.48 -0.88 -2.01
N SER A 193 -6.94 -1.91 -1.35
CA SER A 193 -5.52 -2.03 -1.08
C SER A 193 -4.83 -3.09 -1.92
N PHE A 194 -3.59 -2.80 -2.29
CA PHE A 194 -2.64 -3.73 -2.88
C PHE A 194 -1.51 -3.97 -1.88
N MET A 195 -1.24 -5.22 -1.55
CA MET A 195 -0.26 -5.55 -0.50
C MET A 195 0.71 -6.65 -0.94
N ASN A 196 1.97 -6.49 -0.56
CA ASN A 196 2.94 -7.59 -0.54
C ASN A 196 3.39 -7.84 0.91
N MET A 197 3.12 -9.05 1.40
CA MET A 197 3.40 -9.50 2.77
C MET A 197 4.72 -10.27 2.89
N ALA A 198 5.63 -10.14 1.93
CA ALA A 198 6.99 -10.66 2.10
C ALA A 198 7.64 -10.07 3.38
N PRO A 199 8.47 -10.84 4.10
CA PRO A 199 9.16 -10.36 5.28
C PRO A 199 9.96 -9.07 5.01
N ILE A 200 9.91 -8.12 5.94
CA ILE A 200 10.70 -6.88 5.85
C ILE A 200 12.19 -7.26 5.78
N PRO A 201 12.92 -6.88 4.72
CA PRO A 201 14.30 -7.27 4.58
C PRO A 201 15.22 -6.60 5.59
N SER A 202 16.25 -7.32 6.03
CA SER A 202 17.40 -6.69 6.68
C SER A 202 18.15 -5.80 5.67
N PRO A 203 18.83 -4.72 6.13
CA PRO A 203 19.63 -3.88 5.25
C PRO A 203 20.63 -4.70 4.42
N GLY A 204 20.62 -4.52 3.10
CA GLY A 204 21.52 -5.22 2.17
C GLY A 204 21.09 -6.64 1.77
N ALA A 205 19.91 -7.11 2.18
CA ALA A 205 19.41 -8.42 1.77
C ALA A 205 19.28 -8.52 0.23
N MET A 206 19.85 -9.58 -0.35
CA MET A 206 19.77 -9.84 -1.79
C MET A 206 18.43 -10.49 -2.16
N GLY A 207 17.80 -9.99 -3.23
CA GLY A 207 16.58 -10.58 -3.79
C GLY A 207 15.31 -10.42 -2.93
N ALA A 208 15.31 -9.50 -1.96
CA ALA A 208 14.22 -9.33 -1.02
C ALA A 208 13.20 -8.24 -1.41
N GLN A 209 13.37 -7.62 -2.58
CA GLN A 209 12.41 -6.66 -3.14
C GLN A 209 11.04 -7.32 -3.32
N ALA A 210 9.95 -6.63 -2.97
CA ALA A 210 8.63 -7.24 -2.89
C ALA A 210 7.54 -6.24 -3.29
N VAL A 211 7.11 -6.33 -4.55
CA VAL A 211 6.19 -5.36 -5.17
C VAL A 211 4.75 -5.68 -4.76
N ALA A 212 4.02 -4.69 -4.25
CA ALA A 212 2.59 -4.80 -3.99
C ALA A 212 1.78 -4.68 -5.28
N ILE A 213 2.13 -3.70 -6.11
CA ILE A 213 1.54 -3.52 -7.43
C ILE A 213 2.55 -2.96 -8.43
N ARG A 214 2.49 -3.48 -9.65
CA ARG A 214 3.19 -2.95 -10.82
C ARG A 214 2.21 -2.37 -11.82
N ILE A 215 2.46 -1.16 -12.29
CA ILE A 215 1.59 -0.43 -13.21
C ILE A 215 2.38 -0.05 -14.45
N ALA A 216 2.05 -0.67 -15.58
CA ALA A 216 2.70 -0.44 -16.87
C ALA A 216 1.71 -0.09 -18.00
N GLY A 217 0.42 -0.03 -17.69
CA GLY A 217 -0.65 0.40 -18.59
C GLY A 217 -0.87 1.90 -18.50
N ASP A 218 -0.93 2.57 -19.65
CA ASP A 218 -1.11 4.04 -19.72
C ASP A 218 -2.50 4.46 -19.20
N GLN A 219 -2.60 5.68 -18.67
CA GLN A 219 -3.85 6.29 -18.21
C GLN A 219 -4.51 5.54 -17.03
N ALA A 220 -3.71 5.10 -16.06
CA ALA A 220 -4.21 4.44 -14.85
C ALA A 220 -4.48 5.43 -13.71
N ALA A 221 -5.58 5.27 -13.00
CA ALA A 221 -5.95 6.17 -11.92
C ALA A 221 -6.39 5.45 -10.64
N PHE A 222 -5.98 5.98 -9.49
CA PHE A 222 -6.16 5.39 -8.16
C PHE A 222 -6.75 6.42 -7.21
N TRP A 223 -7.87 6.10 -6.57
CA TRP A 223 -8.55 6.98 -5.61
C TRP A 223 -8.78 6.27 -4.29
N GLY A 224 -8.35 6.89 -3.19
CA GLY A 224 -8.58 6.33 -1.85
C GLY A 224 -7.98 4.93 -1.69
N CYS A 225 -6.92 4.60 -2.44
CA CYS A 225 -6.30 3.27 -2.45
C CYS A 225 -5.14 3.17 -1.45
N GLY A 226 -4.87 1.95 -1.01
CA GLY A 226 -3.74 1.64 -0.13
C GLY A 226 -2.67 0.81 -0.84
N PHE A 227 -1.41 1.12 -0.57
CA PHE A 227 -0.25 0.40 -1.13
C PHE A 227 0.67 0.01 0.02
N PHE A 228 0.78 -1.30 0.29
CA PHE A 228 1.50 -1.80 1.47
C PHE A 228 2.60 -2.77 1.07
N GLY A 229 3.82 -2.44 1.48
CA GLY A 229 4.99 -3.29 1.30
C GLY A 229 6.15 -2.77 2.15
N ALA A 230 7.34 -3.25 1.84
CA ALA A 230 8.58 -2.77 2.42
C ALA A 230 9.47 -2.17 1.32
N GLN A 231 10.41 -2.94 0.79
CA GLN A 231 11.24 -2.51 -0.33
C GLN A 231 10.48 -2.70 -1.65
N ASP A 232 10.48 -1.67 -2.50
CA ASP A 232 9.90 -1.67 -3.84
C ASP A 232 8.35 -1.83 -3.86
N THR A 233 7.62 -1.24 -2.89
CA THR A 233 6.15 -1.38 -2.75
C THR A 233 5.36 -1.08 -4.03
N LEU A 234 5.52 0.13 -4.59
CA LEU A 234 4.79 0.60 -5.77
C LEU A 234 5.74 0.71 -6.96
N HIS A 235 5.61 -0.23 -7.89
CA HIS A 235 6.34 -0.19 -9.16
C HIS A 235 5.52 0.56 -10.21
N ASP A 236 5.66 1.88 -10.21
CA ASP A 236 5.14 2.81 -11.20
C ASP A 236 6.00 2.75 -12.50
N ASP A 237 5.92 1.60 -13.20
CA ASP A 237 6.83 1.16 -14.27
C ASP A 237 6.87 2.16 -15.44
N ARG A 238 5.73 2.43 -16.09
CA ARG A 238 5.62 3.32 -17.26
C ARG A 238 4.19 3.74 -17.52
N GLY A 239 4.02 4.85 -18.24
CA GLY A 239 2.71 5.39 -18.61
C GLY A 239 2.37 6.62 -17.79
N ARG A 240 1.18 7.19 -18.03
CA ARG A 240 0.65 8.34 -17.30
C ARG A 240 -0.29 7.87 -16.21
N HIS A 241 -0.01 8.23 -14.96
CA HIS A 241 -0.79 7.77 -13.82
C HIS A 241 -1.22 8.90 -12.89
N TYR A 242 -2.37 8.70 -12.25
CA TYR A 242 -2.92 9.63 -11.28
C TYR A 242 -3.23 8.90 -9.97
N PHE A 243 -2.74 9.42 -8.85
CA PHE A 243 -3.00 8.89 -7.51
C PHE A 243 -3.60 10.01 -6.68
N LYS A 244 -4.82 9.83 -6.18
CA LYS A 244 -5.50 10.82 -5.33
C LYS A 244 -5.90 10.21 -4.01
N GLU A 245 -5.59 10.91 -2.91
CA GLU A 245 -6.03 10.50 -1.55
C GLU A 245 -5.58 9.07 -1.20
N CYS A 246 -4.42 8.67 -1.74
CA CYS A 246 -3.88 7.33 -1.53
C CYS A 246 -2.96 7.26 -0.31
N TYR A 247 -2.90 6.09 0.31
CA TYR A 247 -1.95 5.76 1.36
C TYR A 247 -0.85 4.85 0.80
N ILE A 248 0.41 5.25 0.91
CA ILE A 248 1.56 4.50 0.36
C ILE A 248 2.56 4.24 1.48
N GLN A 249 2.91 2.98 1.71
CA GLN A 249 3.83 2.56 2.77
C GLN A 249 4.99 1.73 2.23
N GLY A 250 6.20 2.00 2.70
CA GLY A 250 7.35 1.13 2.48
C GLY A 250 8.63 1.62 3.14
N SER A 251 9.78 1.07 2.74
CA SER A 251 11.09 1.38 3.33
C SER A 251 12.06 1.95 2.28
N ILE A 252 12.60 1.11 1.41
CA ILE A 252 13.54 1.48 0.36
C ILE A 252 12.82 1.50 -0.97
N ASP A 253 12.98 2.60 -1.72
CA ASP A 253 12.48 2.79 -3.07
C ASP A 253 10.99 2.45 -3.22
N PHE A 254 10.20 2.78 -2.20
CA PHE A 254 8.84 2.26 -2.12
C PHE A 254 7.87 2.88 -3.14
N VAL A 255 8.30 3.93 -3.85
CA VAL A 255 7.73 4.39 -5.13
C VAL A 255 8.84 4.45 -6.18
N PHE A 256 8.82 3.56 -7.17
CA PHE A 256 9.90 3.48 -8.16
C PHE A 256 9.39 3.14 -9.55
N GLY A 257 10.20 3.43 -10.57
CA GLY A 257 9.85 3.19 -11.97
C GLY A 257 10.05 4.41 -12.86
N ASN A 258 9.48 4.39 -14.06
CA ASN A 258 9.65 5.43 -15.08
C ASN A 258 8.30 6.02 -15.54
N GLY A 259 7.27 5.98 -14.68
CA GLY A 259 5.98 6.61 -14.93
C GLY A 259 6.06 8.14 -15.02
N LYS A 260 5.07 8.73 -15.69
CA LYS A 260 4.75 10.16 -15.64
C LYS A 260 3.54 10.30 -14.72
N SER A 261 3.77 10.59 -13.45
CA SER A 261 2.76 10.34 -12.42
C SER A 261 2.54 11.54 -11.51
N PHE A 262 1.27 11.83 -11.27
CA PHE A 262 0.83 12.90 -10.40
C PHE A 262 0.15 12.31 -9.17
N TYR A 263 0.75 12.56 -8.01
CA TYR A 263 0.30 12.12 -6.69
C TYR A 263 -0.28 13.33 -5.96
N GLU A 264 -1.59 13.35 -5.76
CA GLU A 264 -2.34 14.45 -5.17
C GLU A 264 -2.93 14.03 -3.82
N ASN A 265 -2.72 14.84 -2.78
CA ASN A 265 -3.31 14.60 -1.45
C ASN A 265 -2.98 13.21 -0.88
N CYS A 266 -1.83 12.64 -1.23
CA CYS A 266 -1.42 11.31 -0.78
C CYS A 266 -0.67 11.35 0.56
N GLN A 267 -0.77 10.28 1.32
CA GLN A 267 0.02 10.06 2.54
C GLN A 267 1.10 9.00 2.27
N LEU A 268 2.36 9.39 2.40
CA LEU A 268 3.52 8.53 2.27
C LEU A 268 4.07 8.22 3.67
N THR A 269 4.17 6.93 4.02
CA THR A 269 4.62 6.47 5.33
C THR A 269 5.82 5.53 5.21
N SER A 270 6.96 5.98 5.71
CA SER A 270 8.14 5.12 5.86
C SER A 270 7.98 4.17 7.03
N ILE A 271 8.33 2.90 6.81
CA ILE A 271 8.50 1.87 7.84
C ILE A 271 9.96 1.42 7.97
N ALA A 272 10.90 2.20 7.44
CA ALA A 272 12.33 1.94 7.62
C ALA A 272 12.67 1.88 9.13
N SER A 273 13.60 1.00 9.49
CA SER A 273 13.98 0.82 10.90
C SER A 273 14.41 2.15 11.52
N PRO A 274 14.07 2.46 12.78
CA PRO A 274 14.60 3.65 13.43
C PRO A 274 16.13 3.66 13.45
N VAL A 275 16.74 4.84 13.35
CA VAL A 275 18.19 5.01 13.53
C VAL A 275 18.47 5.66 14.88
N ALA A 276 19.63 5.34 15.47
CA ALA A 276 20.07 6.00 16.69
C ALA A 276 20.26 7.51 16.45
N ILE A 277 20.00 8.33 17.47
CA ILE A 277 20.19 9.78 17.41
C ILE A 277 21.65 10.08 17.05
N GLY A 278 21.87 10.91 16.02
CA GLY A 278 23.20 11.27 15.52
C GLY A 278 23.81 10.28 14.52
N ALA A 279 23.20 9.10 14.31
CA ALA A 279 23.63 8.20 13.25
C ALA A 279 23.35 8.80 11.86
N ARG A 280 24.32 8.68 10.95
CA ARG A 280 24.21 9.16 9.56
C ARG A 280 23.74 8.09 8.58
N VAL A 281 23.38 6.90 9.08
CA VAL A 281 22.96 5.77 8.25
C VAL A 281 21.61 6.09 7.63
N ILE A 282 21.50 5.85 6.32
CA ILE A 282 20.25 5.90 5.57
C ILE A 282 19.72 4.48 5.44
N ASN A 283 18.43 4.29 5.72
CA ASN A 283 17.80 2.98 5.65
C ASN A 283 16.43 2.99 4.95
N GLY A 284 16.12 4.09 4.27
CA GLY A 284 14.96 4.18 3.40
C GLY A 284 15.13 5.25 2.34
N ALA A 285 14.29 5.16 1.34
CA ALA A 285 14.15 6.16 0.29
C ALA A 285 12.70 6.12 -0.19
N VAL A 286 12.08 7.29 -0.33
CA VAL A 286 10.71 7.38 -0.82
C VAL A 286 10.65 7.01 -2.28
N THR A 287 11.49 7.66 -3.10
CA THR A 287 11.44 7.49 -4.55
C THR A 287 12.71 6.91 -5.16
N ALA A 288 12.55 6.14 -6.24
CA ALA A 288 13.63 5.76 -7.13
C ALA A 288 13.20 5.89 -8.60
N HIS A 289 13.23 7.11 -9.12
CA HIS A 289 12.78 7.40 -10.47
C HIS A 289 13.81 7.00 -11.53
N GLY A 290 13.32 6.36 -12.59
CA GLY A 290 14.08 5.59 -13.56
C GLY A 290 14.16 6.20 -14.95
N ARG A 291 14.05 7.52 -15.09
CA ARG A 291 14.21 8.19 -16.39
C ARG A 291 15.64 8.11 -16.92
N THR A 292 15.78 7.54 -18.11
CA THR A 292 17.08 7.14 -18.66
C THR A 292 17.67 8.18 -19.60
N SER A 293 16.85 9.00 -20.24
CA SER A 293 17.30 10.04 -21.17
C SER A 293 16.50 11.33 -21.05
N LYS A 294 17.07 12.44 -21.55
CA LYS A 294 16.37 13.73 -21.67
C LYS A 294 15.14 13.69 -22.59
N ASP A 295 15.09 12.75 -23.53
CA ASP A 295 14.04 12.66 -24.55
C ASP A 295 12.79 11.93 -24.02
N GLU A 296 12.91 11.19 -22.92
CA GLU A 296 11.76 10.64 -22.18
C GLU A 296 10.96 11.76 -21.51
N ASN A 297 9.64 11.62 -21.43
CA ASN A 297 8.76 12.58 -20.75
C ASN A 297 8.09 11.91 -19.52
N SER A 298 8.92 11.50 -18.57
CA SER A 298 8.52 10.86 -17.31
C SER A 298 9.00 11.67 -16.11
N GLY A 299 8.39 11.42 -14.96
CA GLY A 299 8.66 12.13 -13.71
C GLY A 299 7.58 11.88 -12.68
N PHE A 300 7.92 12.05 -11.41
CA PHE A 300 6.96 12.00 -10.31
C PHE A 300 6.73 13.40 -9.74
N ALA A 301 5.47 13.80 -9.64
CA ALA A 301 5.06 15.04 -8.98
C ALA A 301 4.15 14.71 -7.78
N PHE A 302 4.57 15.09 -6.58
CA PHE A 302 3.81 14.94 -5.35
C PHE A 302 3.30 16.31 -4.91
N VAL A 303 1.99 16.50 -4.91
CA VAL A 303 1.34 17.79 -4.64
C VAL A 303 0.37 17.67 -3.47
N ASN A 304 0.55 18.54 -2.47
CA ASN A 304 -0.26 18.57 -1.25
C ASN A 304 -0.25 17.23 -0.49
N CYS A 305 0.88 16.53 -0.53
CA CYS A 305 1.07 15.25 0.14
C CYS A 305 1.58 15.43 1.58
N SER A 306 1.61 14.33 2.33
CA SER A 306 2.32 14.25 3.61
C SER A 306 3.33 13.10 3.61
N LEU A 307 4.48 13.31 4.25
CA LEU A 307 5.56 12.34 4.34
C LEU A 307 6.03 12.20 5.79
N GLY A 308 5.88 10.99 6.34
CA GLY A 308 6.29 10.68 7.70
C GLY A 308 6.56 9.19 7.93
N GLY A 309 6.54 8.77 9.20
CA GLY A 309 6.82 7.39 9.60
C GLY A 309 8.11 7.25 10.41
N THR A 310 8.91 6.24 10.13
CA THR A 310 10.13 5.90 10.88
C THR A 310 11.38 5.86 10.00
N GLY A 311 12.54 5.89 10.66
CA GLY A 311 13.86 5.74 10.03
C GLY A 311 14.53 7.06 9.71
N ARG A 312 15.58 6.98 8.88
CA ARG A 312 16.26 8.14 8.31
C ARG A 312 16.37 7.92 6.82
N ILE A 313 15.63 8.70 6.04
CA ILE A 313 15.34 8.39 4.65
C ILE A 313 15.66 9.56 3.72
N TRP A 314 15.90 9.22 2.46
CA TRP A 314 15.90 10.21 1.37
C TRP A 314 14.50 10.41 0.78
N LEU A 315 14.24 11.61 0.27
CA LEU A 315 13.12 11.91 -0.62
C LEU A 315 13.21 11.11 -1.91
N GLY A 316 14.43 10.84 -2.39
CA GLY A 316 14.63 9.97 -3.52
C GLY A 316 16.07 9.68 -3.83
N ARG A 317 16.27 8.66 -4.66
CA ARG A 317 17.56 8.36 -5.29
C ARG A 317 17.48 8.13 -6.79
N ALA A 318 18.52 8.50 -7.50
CA ALA A 318 18.52 8.54 -8.96
C ALA A 318 18.74 7.15 -9.55
N TRP A 319 17.71 6.30 -9.62
CA TRP A 319 17.86 4.96 -10.21
C TRP A 319 18.43 5.00 -11.64
N ARG A 320 18.10 6.06 -12.39
CA ARG A 320 18.67 6.36 -13.71
C ARG A 320 19.10 7.84 -13.83
N PRO A 321 19.98 8.18 -14.82
CA PRO A 321 20.66 9.48 -14.86
C PRO A 321 19.77 10.72 -14.96
N PHE A 322 18.58 10.62 -15.55
CA PHE A 322 17.66 11.76 -15.74
C PHE A 322 16.49 11.72 -14.75
N SER A 323 16.66 11.06 -13.60
CA SER A 323 15.66 10.98 -12.53
C SER A 323 15.02 12.35 -12.27
N THR A 324 13.68 12.42 -12.29
CA THR A 324 12.89 13.66 -12.22
C THR A 324 11.82 13.46 -11.15
N VAL A 325 11.94 14.17 -10.03
CA VAL A 325 11.00 14.09 -8.90
C VAL A 325 10.78 15.48 -8.32
N VAL A 326 9.52 15.84 -8.09
CA VAL A 326 9.12 17.11 -7.47
C VAL A 326 8.20 16.86 -6.29
N PHE A 327 8.52 17.48 -5.15
CA PHE A 327 7.60 17.63 -4.02
C PHE A 327 7.14 19.08 -3.93
N ALA A 328 5.84 19.31 -4.01
CA ALA A 328 5.21 20.62 -3.92
C ALA A 328 4.15 20.63 -2.81
N TYR A 329 4.15 21.67 -1.97
CA TYR A 329 3.22 21.82 -0.85
C TYR A 329 3.15 20.58 0.07
N THR A 330 4.23 19.83 0.15
CA THR A 330 4.27 18.57 0.90
C THR A 330 4.75 18.83 2.33
N SER A 331 4.04 18.27 3.31
CA SER A 331 4.47 18.30 4.72
C SER A 331 5.43 17.14 4.99
N MET A 332 6.60 17.42 5.56
CA MET A 332 7.69 16.45 5.79
C MET A 332 8.10 16.44 7.26
N SER A 333 8.04 15.27 7.89
CA SER A 333 8.56 15.05 9.25
C SER A 333 10.09 14.95 9.29
N ASP A 334 10.67 14.90 10.50
CA ASP A 334 12.12 14.92 10.76
C ASP A 334 12.87 13.63 10.38
N ILE A 335 12.17 12.62 9.86
CA ILE A 335 12.81 11.42 9.31
C ILE A 335 13.56 11.69 8.00
N ILE A 336 13.29 12.84 7.35
CA ILE A 336 13.97 13.22 6.12
C ILE A 336 15.39 13.66 6.44
N ALA A 337 16.34 12.94 5.86
CA ALA A 337 17.75 13.26 5.95
C ALA A 337 18.01 14.69 5.44
N SER A 338 18.93 15.40 6.09
CA SER A 338 19.24 16.79 5.77
C SER A 338 19.70 16.99 4.31
N GLU A 339 20.47 16.02 3.79
CA GLU A 339 20.92 15.96 2.40
C GLU A 339 19.76 15.75 1.41
N GLY A 340 18.64 15.16 1.87
CA GLY A 340 17.38 15.00 1.15
C GLY A 340 17.39 13.97 0.02
N TRP A 341 18.42 13.97 -0.82
CA TRP A 341 18.47 13.22 -2.07
C TRP A 341 19.80 12.47 -2.23
N ASN A 342 19.82 11.48 -3.12
CA ASN A 342 21.04 10.76 -3.50
C ASN A 342 21.07 10.52 -5.02
N ASP A 343 22.18 10.85 -5.64
CA ASP A 343 22.51 10.65 -7.06
C ASP A 343 22.83 9.17 -7.39
N PHE A 344 22.52 8.23 -6.50
CA PHE A 344 22.96 6.84 -6.56
C PHE A 344 24.49 6.69 -6.43
N ASN A 345 25.15 7.66 -5.79
CA ASN A 345 26.60 7.76 -5.64
C ASN A 345 27.33 7.82 -6.99
N ASP A 346 26.74 8.53 -7.95
CA ASP A 346 27.26 8.72 -9.30
C ASP A 346 27.17 10.22 -9.67
N PRO A 347 28.24 10.98 -9.38
CA PRO A 347 28.25 12.45 -9.56
C PRO A 347 28.04 12.90 -11.01
N SER A 348 28.12 11.99 -11.98
CA SER A 348 27.80 12.32 -13.38
C SER A 348 26.31 12.68 -13.57
N ARG A 349 25.45 12.25 -12.63
CA ARG A 349 24.00 12.47 -12.67
C ARG A 349 23.59 13.83 -12.11
N ASP A 350 24.43 14.49 -11.32
CA ASP A 350 24.15 15.80 -10.72
C ASP A 350 23.73 16.87 -11.74
N GLN A 351 24.22 16.75 -12.98
CA GLN A 351 23.92 17.67 -14.08
C GLN A 351 22.61 17.34 -14.81
N THR A 352 22.07 16.13 -14.63
CA THR A 352 20.96 15.59 -15.43
C THR A 352 19.72 15.26 -14.62
N VAL A 353 19.84 15.06 -13.30
CA VAL A 353 18.68 14.87 -12.42
C VAL A 353 17.89 16.17 -12.25
N PHE A 354 16.59 16.04 -12.00
CA PHE A 354 15.72 17.14 -11.62
C PHE A 354 15.04 16.80 -10.30
N TYR A 355 15.58 17.31 -9.20
CA TYR A 355 15.02 17.15 -7.86
C TYR A 355 14.53 18.48 -7.33
N GLY A 356 13.22 18.65 -7.26
CA GLY A 356 12.58 19.91 -6.92
C GLY A 356 11.81 19.85 -5.60
N GLU A 357 12.00 20.86 -4.76
CA GLU A 357 11.16 21.13 -3.58
C GLU A 357 10.53 22.51 -3.71
N TYR A 358 9.19 22.61 -3.60
CA TYR A 358 8.43 23.86 -3.70
C TYR A 358 7.45 24.00 -2.54
N ASN A 359 7.58 25.06 -1.74
CA ASN A 359 6.69 25.37 -0.60
C ASN A 359 6.38 24.17 0.31
N CYS A 360 7.36 23.26 0.51
CA CYS A 360 7.26 22.17 1.46
C CYS A 360 7.39 22.69 2.90
N THR A 361 6.74 22.02 3.85
CA THR A 361 6.67 22.45 5.26
C THR A 361 7.01 21.29 6.20
N GLY A 362 7.15 21.58 7.50
CA GLY A 362 7.51 20.58 8.50
C GLY A 362 9.01 20.50 8.78
N SER A 363 9.38 19.73 9.81
CA SER A 363 10.76 19.64 10.30
C SER A 363 11.76 19.03 9.30
N GLY A 364 11.28 18.17 8.39
CA GLY A 364 12.10 17.58 7.32
C GLY A 364 12.28 18.44 6.09
N ALA A 365 11.54 19.55 5.95
CA ALA A 365 11.54 20.39 4.76
C ALA A 365 12.65 21.47 4.75
N ASN A 366 13.55 21.48 5.74
CA ASN A 366 14.67 22.42 5.74
C ASN A 366 15.67 22.09 4.64
N THR A 367 15.82 23.00 3.68
CA THR A 367 16.66 22.81 2.49
C THR A 367 18.11 23.27 2.65
N THR A 368 18.49 23.84 3.80
CA THR A 368 19.81 24.47 4.03
C THR A 368 21.00 23.52 3.78
N LEU A 369 20.82 22.24 4.06
CA LEU A 369 21.86 21.20 3.98
C LEU A 369 21.59 20.18 2.86
N ARG A 370 20.69 20.50 1.91
CA ARG A 370 20.43 19.63 0.76
C ARG A 370 21.67 19.49 -0.10
N VAL A 371 21.75 18.38 -0.80
CA VAL A 371 22.76 18.18 -1.84
C VAL A 371 22.73 19.32 -2.88
N PRO A 372 23.86 19.74 -3.46
CA PRO A 372 23.92 20.93 -4.32
C PRO A 372 23.09 20.86 -5.61
N TYR A 373 22.79 19.65 -6.10
CA TYR A 373 21.98 19.41 -7.30
C TYR A 373 20.47 19.38 -7.03
N ALA A 374 20.04 19.47 -5.77
CA ALA A 374 18.64 19.66 -5.43
C ALA A 374 18.24 21.14 -5.62
N GLN A 375 17.03 21.36 -6.13
CA GLN A 375 16.53 22.69 -6.49
C GLN A 375 15.40 23.11 -5.56
N LYS A 376 15.58 24.27 -4.91
CA LYS A 376 14.46 25.02 -4.34
C LYS A 376 13.77 25.75 -5.48
N LEU A 377 12.60 25.27 -5.89
CA LEU A 377 11.90 25.81 -7.05
C LEU A 377 11.27 27.17 -6.71
N ASN A 378 11.21 28.05 -7.70
CA ASN A 378 10.33 29.23 -7.67
C ASN A 378 8.98 28.92 -8.37
N ASP A 379 8.05 29.87 -8.30
CA ASP A 379 6.70 29.72 -8.86
C ASP A 379 6.71 29.30 -10.33
N THR A 380 7.54 29.94 -11.18
CA THR A 380 7.63 29.63 -12.61
C THR A 380 8.15 28.22 -12.87
N GLN A 381 9.14 27.78 -12.10
CA GLN A 381 9.69 26.42 -12.22
C GLN A 381 8.74 25.36 -11.70
N ALA A 382 7.90 25.69 -10.71
CA ALA A 382 6.98 24.76 -10.10
C ALA A 382 5.71 24.53 -10.94
N ILE A 383 5.18 25.56 -11.61
CA ILE A 383 3.90 25.53 -12.36
C ILE A 383 3.66 24.25 -13.17
N PRO A 384 4.61 23.73 -13.97
CA PRO A 384 4.39 22.52 -14.78
C PRO A 384 4.08 21.25 -13.98
N PHE A 385 4.37 21.24 -12.68
CA PHE A 385 4.24 20.09 -11.78
C PHE A 385 3.09 20.23 -10.77
N LEU A 386 2.33 21.33 -10.79
CA LEU A 386 1.34 21.63 -9.73
C LEU A 386 -0.07 21.08 -10.00
N ASN A 387 -0.36 20.64 -11.21
CA ASN A 387 -1.70 20.19 -11.58
C ASN A 387 -1.68 18.99 -12.54
N ILE A 388 -2.87 18.46 -12.82
CA ILE A 388 -3.07 17.26 -13.64
C ILE A 388 -2.61 17.43 -15.09
N SER A 389 -2.39 18.65 -15.59
CA SER A 389 -1.82 18.85 -16.93
C SER A 389 -0.38 18.32 -17.01
N PHE A 390 0.32 18.15 -15.88
CA PHE A 390 1.62 17.44 -15.83
C PHE A 390 1.52 16.05 -16.48
N ILE A 391 0.40 15.35 -16.31
CA ILE A 391 0.16 14.00 -16.84
C ILE A 391 -0.80 14.01 -18.03
N ASP A 392 -0.99 15.16 -18.67
CA ASP A 392 -1.99 15.37 -19.72
C ASP A 392 -3.41 14.98 -19.25
N GLY A 393 -3.69 15.13 -17.95
CA GLY A 393 -4.90 14.63 -17.30
C GLY A 393 -6.19 15.17 -17.92
N ASP A 394 -6.16 16.39 -18.44
CA ASP A 394 -7.28 17.03 -19.15
C ASP A 394 -7.75 16.22 -20.38
N GLN A 395 -6.90 15.33 -20.92
CA GLN A 395 -7.18 14.52 -22.10
C GLN A 395 -7.80 13.16 -21.78
N TRP A 396 -7.58 12.62 -20.58
CA TRP A 396 -7.89 11.21 -20.30
C TRP A 396 -8.50 10.95 -18.93
N LEU A 397 -8.20 11.78 -17.94
CA LEU A 397 -8.69 11.60 -16.59
C LEU A 397 -10.17 11.98 -16.55
N GLN A 398 -11.03 10.99 -16.32
CA GLN A 398 -12.46 11.23 -16.17
C GLN A 398 -12.73 11.99 -14.86
N PRO A 399 -13.76 12.86 -14.82
CA PRO A 399 -14.21 13.46 -13.57
C PRO A 399 -14.48 12.40 -12.52
N TYR A 400 -14.20 12.71 -11.26
CA TYR A 400 -14.51 11.81 -10.15
C TYR A 400 -16.04 11.65 -10.03
N ILE A 401 -16.57 10.53 -10.52
CA ILE A 401 -17.97 10.10 -10.32
C ILE A 401 -18.06 9.30 -9.03
#